data_AF-A0A3L6S7B0-F1
#
_entry.id   AF-A0A3L6S7B0-F1
#
_cell.length_a   1.000
_cell.length_b   1.000
_cell.length_c   1.000
_cell.angle_alpha   90.00
_cell.angle_beta   90.00
_cell.angle_gamma   90.00
#
_symmetry.space_group_name_H-M   'P 1'
#
loop_
_entity.id
_entity.type
_entity.pdbx_description
1 polymer ?
#
loop_
_entity_poly.entity_id
_entity_poly.type
_entity_poly.pdbx_seq_one_letter_code
_entity_poly.pdbx_strand_id
1 'polypeptide(L)'
;MPDEAMTPVELDLSELCRTENGIVAITVRANAYGKGLPYAPENWPRSGDIWYWKVGSRASGAGHWADRYLAPPSRFREATRKRLGFASRIQVEEFVKREFPDVDPSTFFSMLIWKIPAEGYRIQKG
;
A
#
# COMPACT_ATOMS: atom_id res chain seq x y z
N MET A 1 21.55 -5.17 -27.14
CA MET A 1 20.95 -4.38 -26.04
C MET A 1 20.08 -5.34 -25.27
N PRO A 2 20.44 -5.74 -24.04
CA PRO A 2 19.61 -6.69 -23.31
C PRO A 2 18.28 -6.00 -22.97
N ASP A 3 17.21 -6.68 -23.36
CA ASP A 3 15.85 -6.49 -22.89
C ASP A 3 15.91 -6.62 -21.36
N GLU A 4 16.02 -5.48 -20.68
CA GLU A 4 16.00 -5.39 -19.22
C GLU A 4 14.56 -5.73 -18.82
N ALA A 5 14.31 -7.04 -18.72
CA ALA A 5 13.11 -7.61 -18.15
C ALA A 5 12.87 -6.84 -16.86
N MET A 6 11.88 -5.93 -16.89
CA MET A 6 11.47 -5.10 -15.77
C MET A 6 10.98 -6.05 -14.68
N THR A 7 11.92 -6.60 -13.91
CA THR A 7 11.63 -7.20 -12.63
C THR A 7 10.88 -6.12 -11.88
N PRO A 8 9.64 -6.38 -11.44
CA PRO A 8 8.90 -5.36 -10.74
C PRO A 8 9.75 -5.01 -9.52
N VAL A 9 10.23 -3.78 -9.46
CA VAL A 9 11.23 -3.36 -8.48
C VAL A 9 10.47 -3.17 -7.17
N GLU A 10 10.87 -3.89 -6.13
CA GLU A 10 10.37 -3.64 -4.78
C GLU A 10 10.77 -2.21 -4.39
N LEU A 11 9.79 -1.32 -4.26
CA LEU A 11 10.01 0.05 -3.86
C LEU A 11 10.02 0.14 -2.34
N ASP A 12 11.18 0.43 -1.76
CA ASP A 12 11.27 0.88 -0.38
C ASP A 12 11.10 2.40 -0.34
N LEU A 13 9.86 2.82 -0.04
CA LEU A 13 9.48 4.23 0.03
C LEU A 13 9.50 4.75 1.47
N SER A 14 9.92 3.92 2.42
CA SER A 14 9.86 4.23 3.85
C SER A 14 10.72 5.43 4.21
N GLU A 15 11.91 5.53 3.62
CA GLU A 15 12.83 6.65 3.82
C GLU A 15 12.38 7.91 3.07
N LEU A 16 11.91 7.74 1.82
CA LEU A 16 11.50 8.85 0.97
C LEU A 16 10.21 9.52 1.46
N CYS A 17 9.33 8.78 2.14
CA CYS A 17 8.06 9.30 2.59
C CYS A 17 8.09 9.91 3.99
N ARG A 18 9.12 9.60 4.80
CA ARG A 18 9.26 10.15 6.15
C ARG A 18 9.84 11.56 6.05
N THR A 19 9.03 12.54 6.43
CA THR A 19 9.42 13.93 6.56
C THR A 19 9.24 14.39 8.00
N GLU A 20 9.83 15.54 8.36
CA GLU A 20 9.66 16.14 9.69
C GLU A 20 8.18 16.41 10.04
N ASN A 21 7.31 16.59 9.03
CA ASN A 21 5.87 16.78 9.16
C ASN A 21 5.04 15.49 9.12
N GLY A 22 5.66 14.31 9.02
CA GLY A 22 4.98 13.01 8.94
C GLY A 22 5.20 12.30 7.60
N ILE A 23 4.17 11.58 7.15
CA ILE A 23 4.26 10.70 5.96
C ILE A 23 3.73 11.43 4.72
N VAL A 24 4.54 11.50 3.65
CA VAL A 24 4.14 12.09 2.36
C VAL A 24 3.79 11.04 1.31
N ALA A 25 2.83 11.36 0.44
CA ALA A 25 2.44 10.49 -0.67
C ALA A 25 3.41 10.62 -1.85
N ILE A 26 4.04 9.53 -2.25
CA ILE A 26 4.97 9.43 -3.38
C ILE A 26 4.29 8.79 -4.60
N THR A 27 4.28 9.47 -5.74
CA THR A 27 3.74 8.88 -6.97
C THR A 27 4.46 7.60 -7.35
N VAL A 28 3.70 6.55 -7.70
CA VAL A 28 4.28 5.27 -8.14
C VAL A 28 3.75 4.87 -9.51
N ARG A 29 4.52 4.08 -10.25
CA ARG A 29 4.16 3.53 -11.57
C ARG A 29 3.13 2.41 -11.46
N ALA A 30 2.52 2.06 -12.59
CA ALA A 30 1.66 0.89 -12.72
C ALA A 30 2.42 -0.39 -12.34
N ASN A 31 1.73 -1.33 -11.69
CA ASN A 31 2.31 -2.61 -11.23
C ASN A 31 3.46 -2.48 -10.22
N ALA A 32 3.67 -1.29 -9.64
CA ALA A 32 4.62 -1.11 -8.56
C ALA A 32 4.16 -1.87 -7.30
N TYR A 33 5.12 -2.34 -6.53
CA TYR A 33 4.87 -2.89 -5.21
C TYR A 33 6.01 -2.51 -4.28
N GLY A 34 5.74 -2.57 -3.00
CA GLY A 34 6.70 -2.22 -1.97
C GLY A 34 6.27 -2.73 -0.62
N LYS A 35 7.03 -2.35 0.39
CA LYS A 35 6.77 -2.68 1.78
C LYS A 35 6.80 -1.43 2.63
N GLY A 36 6.06 -1.47 3.73
CA GLY A 36 6.03 -0.41 4.70
C GLY A 36 5.50 0.92 4.17
N LEU A 37 5.92 2.00 4.85
CA LEU A 37 5.45 3.35 4.58
C LEU A 37 5.82 3.79 3.15
N PRO A 38 5.05 4.70 2.53
CA PRO A 38 3.89 5.39 3.08
C PRO A 38 2.57 4.64 2.94
N TYR A 39 2.54 3.54 2.17
CA TYR A 39 1.30 2.91 1.72
C TYR A 39 0.85 1.72 2.55
N ALA A 40 1.74 1.24 3.41
CA ALA A 40 1.48 0.22 4.38
C ALA A 40 2.12 0.62 5.73
N PRO A 41 1.58 0.19 6.86
CA PRO A 41 2.20 0.50 8.14
C PRO A 41 3.42 -0.40 8.37
N GLU A 42 4.42 0.14 9.03
CA GLU A 42 5.58 -0.61 9.50
C GLU A 42 5.45 -0.84 11.01
N ASN A 43 5.93 -1.97 11.49
CA ASN A 43 5.98 -2.29 12.92
C ASN A 43 4.59 -2.32 13.59
N TRP A 44 3.55 -2.62 12.82
CA TRP A 44 2.18 -2.70 13.32
C TRP A 44 1.59 -4.08 12.99
N PRO A 45 0.91 -4.75 13.93
CA PRO A 45 0.58 -4.33 15.31
C PRO A 45 1.76 -4.42 16.30
N ARG A 46 2.81 -5.17 15.95
CA ARG A 46 4.00 -5.37 16.77
C ARG A 46 5.25 -4.89 16.03
N SER A 47 6.25 -4.46 16.79
CA SER A 47 7.56 -4.15 16.25
C SER A 47 8.13 -5.37 15.51
N GLY A 48 8.52 -5.17 14.25
CA GLY A 48 8.97 -6.21 13.33
C GLY A 48 7.91 -6.73 12.34
N ASP A 49 6.63 -6.36 12.50
CA ASP A 49 5.59 -6.70 11.53
C ASP A 49 5.59 -5.71 10.35
N ILE A 50 6.00 -6.20 9.18
CA ILE A 50 6.09 -5.42 7.95
C ILE A 50 4.91 -5.74 7.06
N TRP A 51 4.15 -4.71 6.70
CA TRP A 51 3.09 -4.82 5.71
C TRP A 51 3.60 -4.53 4.32
N TYR A 52 2.93 -5.08 3.32
CA TYR A 52 3.27 -4.92 1.91
C TYR A 52 2.13 -4.24 1.18
N TRP A 53 2.47 -3.46 0.17
CA TRP A 53 1.49 -2.82 -0.68
C TRP A 53 1.84 -3.06 -2.14
N LYS A 54 0.82 -3.11 -2.99
CA LYS A 54 0.96 -3.28 -4.43
C LYS A 54 -0.10 -2.48 -5.14
N VAL A 55 0.24 -1.91 -6.28
CA VAL A 55 -0.72 -1.33 -7.22
C VAL A 55 -0.85 -2.21 -8.46
N GLY A 56 -2.02 -2.15 -9.08
CA GLY A 56 -2.26 -2.71 -10.40
C GLY A 56 -1.92 -1.71 -11.50
N SER A 57 -2.52 -1.92 -12.68
CA SER A 57 -2.34 -1.08 -13.86
C SER A 57 -3.47 -0.08 -14.10
N ARG A 58 -4.55 -0.13 -13.33
CA ARG A 58 -5.71 0.74 -13.52
C ARG A 58 -5.60 1.99 -12.64
N ALA A 59 -5.40 3.13 -13.27
CA ALA A 59 -5.54 4.42 -12.62
C ALA A 59 -7.00 4.91 -12.72
N SER A 60 -7.43 5.63 -11.69
CA SER A 60 -8.70 6.35 -11.68
C SER A 60 -8.53 7.71 -12.37
N GLY A 61 -9.63 8.26 -12.90
CA GLY A 61 -9.72 9.61 -13.48
C GLY A 61 -9.17 10.73 -12.58
N ALA A 62 -9.10 10.50 -11.27
CA ALA A 62 -8.60 11.42 -10.27
C ALA A 62 -7.07 11.33 -10.01
N GLY A 63 -6.31 10.59 -10.83
CA GLY A 63 -4.84 10.53 -10.72
C GLY A 63 -4.31 9.63 -9.61
N HIS A 64 -5.08 8.62 -9.20
CA HIS A 64 -4.67 7.62 -8.21
C HIS A 64 -4.94 6.20 -8.69
N TRP A 65 -4.17 5.22 -8.24
CA TRP A 65 -4.41 3.81 -8.58
C TRP A 65 -5.75 3.34 -8.00
N ALA A 66 -6.60 2.79 -8.86
CA ALA A 66 -7.85 2.16 -8.47
C ALA A 66 -7.60 0.74 -7.93
N ASP A 67 -6.74 -0.01 -8.63
CA ASP A 67 -6.28 -1.31 -8.20
C ASP A 67 -5.11 -1.15 -7.23
N ARG A 68 -5.40 -1.30 -5.94
CA ARG A 68 -4.39 -1.26 -4.88
C ARG A 68 -4.68 -2.34 -3.85
N TYR A 69 -3.62 -2.98 -3.40
CA TYR A 69 -3.65 -4.15 -2.56
C TYR A 69 -2.73 -3.95 -1.38
N LEU A 70 -3.23 -4.25 -0.19
CA LEU A 70 -2.47 -4.18 1.06
C LEU A 70 -2.34 -5.59 1.63
N ALA A 71 -1.15 -6.17 1.62
CA ALA A 71 -0.90 -7.48 2.19
C ALA A 71 -0.35 -7.35 3.62
N PRO A 72 -0.92 -8.09 4.58
CA PRO A 72 -0.42 -8.07 5.95
C PRO A 72 0.90 -8.87 6.06
N PRO A 73 1.59 -8.77 7.21
CA PRO A 73 2.82 -9.50 7.45
C PRO A 73 2.66 -11.01 7.29
N SER A 74 3.76 -11.73 7.06
CA SER A 74 3.73 -13.20 6.90
C SER A 74 3.06 -13.95 8.06
N ARG A 75 3.02 -13.36 9.26
CA ARG A 75 2.28 -13.87 10.42
C ARG A 75 0.77 -13.95 10.19
N PHE A 76 0.21 -13.02 9.42
CA PHE A 76 -1.22 -12.92 9.12
C PHE A 76 -1.54 -13.43 7.70
N ARG A 77 -0.65 -14.25 7.13
CA ARG A 77 -0.80 -14.81 5.78
C ARG A 77 -2.07 -15.65 5.61
N GLU A 78 -2.57 -16.26 6.70
CA GLU A 78 -3.84 -16.99 6.70
C GLU A 78 -5.04 -16.06 6.49
N ALA A 79 -4.99 -14.84 7.02
CA ALA A 79 -6.09 -13.87 6.89
C ALA A 79 -6.22 -13.32 5.46
N THR A 80 -5.13 -13.28 4.71
CA THR A 80 -5.16 -12.83 3.31
C THR A 80 -5.62 -13.92 2.32
N ARG A 81 -5.89 -15.14 2.83
CA ARG A 81 -6.40 -16.39 2.20
C ARG A 81 -5.93 -16.77 0.78
N LYS A 82 -5.09 -15.98 0.10
CA LYS A 82 -4.69 -16.17 -1.31
C LYS A 82 -3.69 -15.10 -1.79
N ARG A 83 -2.56 -14.85 -1.10
CA ARG A 83 -1.39 -14.04 -1.59
C ARG A 83 -1.65 -12.62 -2.18
N LEU A 84 -2.88 -12.13 -2.28
CA LEU A 84 -3.24 -10.99 -3.12
C LEU A 84 -3.48 -9.70 -2.32
N GLY A 85 -3.44 -9.74 -0.99
CA GLY A 85 -3.70 -8.57 -0.16
C GLY A 85 -5.18 -8.17 -0.12
N PHE A 86 -5.49 -7.22 0.77
CA PHE A 86 -6.76 -6.55 0.87
C PHE A 86 -6.88 -5.49 -0.23
N ALA A 87 -7.88 -5.64 -1.11
CA ALA A 87 -8.13 -4.69 -2.20
C ALA A 87 -9.06 -3.53 -1.80
N SER A 88 -9.76 -3.66 -0.67
CA SER A 88 -10.78 -2.71 -0.22
C SER A 88 -10.56 -2.30 1.23
N ARG A 89 -10.96 -1.06 1.53
CA ARG A 89 -10.87 -0.47 2.87
C ARG A 89 -11.68 -1.30 3.86
N ILE A 90 -12.89 -1.70 3.45
CA ILE A 90 -13.79 -2.56 4.22
C ILE A 90 -13.12 -3.89 4.59
N GLN A 91 -12.35 -4.51 3.68
CA GLN A 91 -11.67 -5.78 4.00
C GLN A 91 -10.59 -5.59 5.08
N VAL A 92 -9.87 -4.48 5.02
CA VAL A 92 -8.88 -4.12 6.05
C VAL A 92 -9.59 -3.78 7.36
N GLU A 93 -10.70 -3.05 7.32
CA GLU A 93 -11.50 -2.71 8.51
C GLU A 93 -11.99 -3.96 9.24
N GLU A 94 -12.58 -4.89 8.50
CA GLU A 94 -13.05 -6.17 9.04
C GLU A 94 -11.89 -7.02 9.56
N PHE A 95 -10.74 -7.02 8.87
CA PHE A 95 -9.54 -7.69 9.34
C PHE A 95 -9.02 -7.09 10.65
N VAL A 96 -8.89 -5.76 10.73
CA VAL A 96 -8.40 -5.07 11.92
C VAL A 96 -9.37 -5.31 13.08
N LYS A 97 -10.68 -5.20 12.89
CA LYS A 97 -11.67 -5.49 13.96
C LYS A 97 -11.64 -6.95 14.42
N ARG A 98 -11.38 -7.89 13.50
CA ARG A 98 -11.36 -9.32 13.79
C ARG A 98 -10.09 -9.75 14.54
N GLU A 99 -8.93 -9.31 14.08
CA GLU A 99 -7.65 -9.68 14.68
C GLU A 99 -7.27 -8.77 15.87
N PHE A 100 -7.68 -7.50 15.81
CA PHE A 100 -7.42 -6.46 16.80
C PHE A 100 -8.72 -5.75 17.20
N PRO A 101 -9.61 -6.41 17.95
CA PRO A 101 -10.86 -5.80 18.41
C PRO A 101 -10.64 -4.57 19.31
N ASP A 102 -9.43 -4.40 19.84
CA ASP A 102 -9.01 -3.26 20.67
C ASP A 102 -8.57 -2.03 19.84
N VAL A 103 -8.27 -2.22 18.55
CA VAL A 103 -7.75 -1.14 17.71
C VAL A 103 -8.82 -0.64 16.73
N ASP A 104 -9.07 0.66 16.78
CA ASP A 104 -9.90 1.31 15.78
C ASP A 104 -9.25 1.23 14.39
N PRO A 105 -9.98 0.75 13.36
CA PRO A 105 -9.44 0.70 12.01
C PRO A 105 -9.13 2.10 11.47
N SER A 106 -9.83 3.13 11.95
CA SER A 106 -9.52 4.53 11.64
C SER A 106 -8.09 4.91 12.04
N THR A 107 -7.63 4.45 13.21
CA THR A 107 -6.25 4.65 13.68
C THR A 107 -5.25 3.96 12.75
N PHE A 108 -5.56 2.74 12.32
CA PHE A 108 -4.75 2.02 11.34
C PHE A 108 -4.61 2.78 10.02
N PHE A 109 -5.71 3.32 9.47
CA PHE A 109 -5.64 4.12 8.25
C PHE A 109 -4.97 5.48 8.44
N SER A 110 -4.90 6.02 9.65
CA SER A 110 -4.13 7.24 9.92
C SER A 110 -2.62 7.01 9.91
N MET A 111 -2.16 5.76 10.09
CA MET A 111 -0.73 5.41 10.03
C MET A 111 -0.18 5.29 8.61
N LEU A 112 -1.04 5.25 7.60
CA LEU A 112 -0.64 5.01 6.20
C LEU A 112 -1.46 5.84 5.24
N ILE A 113 -0.99 5.96 4.00
CA ILE A 113 -1.70 6.67 2.94
C ILE A 113 -2.51 5.66 2.14
N TRP A 114 -3.83 5.71 2.29
CA TRP A 114 -4.70 4.78 1.54
C TRP A 114 -4.83 5.14 0.06
N LYS A 115 -4.58 6.38 -0.37
CA LYS A 115 -4.68 6.75 -1.80
C LYS A 115 -3.29 6.81 -2.41
N ILE A 116 -2.96 5.88 -3.31
CA ILE A 116 -1.65 5.82 -3.95
C ILE A 116 -1.72 6.66 -5.23
N PRO A 117 -1.01 7.80 -5.32
CA PRO A 117 -1.02 8.64 -6.50
C PRO A 117 -0.30 7.95 -7.66
N ALA A 118 -0.86 8.09 -8.87
CA ALA A 118 -0.36 7.44 -10.06
C ALA A 118 0.70 8.32 -10.75
N GLU A 119 1.92 7.80 -10.87
CA GLU A 119 3.00 8.47 -11.60
C GLU A 119 2.65 8.52 -13.09
N GLY A 120 2.78 9.70 -13.69
CA GLY A 120 2.54 9.89 -15.12
C GLY A 120 1.06 10.00 -15.52
N TYR A 121 0.13 10.12 -14.57
CA TYR A 121 -1.27 10.46 -14.89
C TYR A 121 -1.36 11.91 -15.38
N ARG A 122 -1.07 12.10 -16.67
CA ARG A 122 -1.43 13.31 -17.40
C ARG A 122 -2.95 13.35 -17.42
N ILE A 123 -3.53 14.28 -16.65
CA ILE A 123 -4.89 14.74 -16.90
C ILE A 123 -4.88 15.30 -18.33
N GLN A 124 -5.18 14.48 -19.34
CA GLN A 124 -5.61 15.01 -20.62
C GLN A 124 -7.01 15.56 -20.34
N LYS A 125 -7.08 16.85 -19.99
CA LYS A 125 -8.32 17.61 -20.12
C LYS A 125 -8.71 17.55 -21.60
N GLY A 126 -9.80 16.85 -21.88
CA GLY A 126 -10.56 17.06 -23.11
C GLY A 126 -11.33 18.36 -23.03
#